data_AF-A0A3C0IEQ1-F1
#
_entry.id   AF-A0A3C0IEQ1-F1
#
_cell.length_a   1.000
_cell.length_b   1.000
_cell.length_c   1.000
_cell.angle_alpha   90.00
_cell.angle_beta   90.00
_cell.angle_gamma   90.00
#
_symmetry.space_group_name_H-M   'P 1'
#
loop_
_entity.id
_entity.type
_entity.pdbx_description
1 polymer ?
#
loop_
_entity_poly.entity_id
_entity_poly.type
_entity_poly.pdbx_seq_one_letter_code
_entity_poly.pdbx_strand_id
1 'polypeptide(L)'
;MQRQVCFLFLALGGWLGAGLWSDVKAQDPHFSQFFASPLYLNPALTGTCDDGRFLFNYRTQWANLPGEFVTTTVSYDHPFPKKQSNLGAMAMLDRAGSAGVQSASFAATYAYNLILADNLALRFGGLVGYNNRSLNYLQLVFGDQLTPFGVSNNPTQEIGIENLNVHFLDIGFGTVLHSDKFWAGVSVRHLNQPTYSFGAANERLPMHIGIQGGYKFTLNSINLLGNGNGFPEPASIHPAFNFAMQGNFKRLD
;
A
#
# COMPACT_ATOMS: atom_id res chain seq x y z
N MET A 1 -6.70 18.17 -25.93
CA MET A 1 -5.75 17.04 -25.93
C MET A 1 -4.71 17.34 -24.85
N GLN A 2 -5.08 17.13 -23.57
CA GLN A 2 -4.22 17.43 -22.42
C GLN A 2 -3.49 16.15 -22.02
N ARG A 3 -2.16 16.20 -22.08
CA ARG A 3 -1.28 15.13 -21.60
C ARG A 3 -1.15 15.25 -20.08
N GLN A 4 -1.64 14.27 -19.32
CA GLN A 4 -1.35 14.13 -17.89
C GLN A 4 0.00 13.42 -17.71
N VAL A 5 1.01 14.20 -17.34
CA VAL A 5 2.38 13.76 -17.09
C VAL A 5 2.46 13.00 -15.76
N CYS A 6 3.07 11.82 -15.81
CA CYS A 6 3.31 10.91 -14.68
C CYS A 6 4.52 11.46 -13.87
N PHE A 7 4.34 11.87 -12.61
CA PHE A 7 5.38 12.54 -11.80
C PHE A 7 6.20 11.57 -10.93
N LEU A 8 7.52 11.79 -10.87
CA LEU A 8 8.48 11.13 -9.99
C LEU A 8 8.86 12.12 -8.87
N PHE A 9 8.65 11.76 -7.59
CA PHE A 9 8.95 12.63 -6.44
C PHE A 9 9.88 11.93 -5.44
N LEU A 10 10.90 12.65 -4.97
CA LEU A 10 11.87 12.23 -3.94
C LEU A 10 11.49 12.90 -2.61
N ALA A 11 11.39 12.14 -1.51
CA ALA A 11 11.19 12.69 -0.17
C ALA A 11 11.95 11.90 0.91
N LEU A 12 12.54 12.64 1.85
CA LEU A 12 13.22 12.20 3.07
C LEU A 12 12.34 12.52 4.29
N GLY A 13 12.15 11.58 5.21
CA GLY A 13 11.47 11.84 6.48
C GLY A 13 11.53 10.65 7.44
N GLY A 14 12.19 10.84 8.59
CA GLY A 14 12.26 9.89 9.70
C GLY A 14 11.14 10.11 10.71
N TRP A 15 10.73 9.03 11.39
CA TRP A 15 9.62 9.02 12.35
C TRP A 15 10.09 8.43 13.69
N LEU A 16 9.72 9.07 14.80
CA LEU A 16 9.88 8.60 16.18
C LEU A 16 8.48 8.62 16.83
N GLY A 17 7.96 7.45 17.22
CA GLY A 17 6.68 7.32 17.91
C GLY A 17 6.70 6.18 18.93
N ALA A 18 6.53 6.52 20.20
CA ALA A 18 6.54 5.61 21.35
C ALA A 18 5.21 4.83 21.48
N GLY A 19 5.31 3.58 21.95
CA GLY A 19 4.22 2.59 21.95
C GLY A 19 3.22 2.69 23.11
N LEU A 20 1.99 2.28 22.80
CA LEU A 20 0.96 1.87 23.75
C LEU A 20 0.58 0.42 23.43
N TRP A 21 0.50 -0.41 24.45
CA TRP A 21 0.21 -1.83 24.37
C TRP A 21 -1.27 -2.03 24.03
N SER A 22 -1.56 -2.42 22.79
CA SER A 22 -2.89 -2.86 22.32
C SER A 22 -2.75 -4.22 21.65
N ASP A 23 -3.79 -5.05 21.72
CA ASP A 23 -3.88 -6.32 20.98
C ASP A 23 -3.30 -6.17 19.57
N VAL A 24 -2.20 -6.89 19.31
CA VAL A 24 -1.44 -6.74 18.06
C VAL A 24 -2.18 -7.47 16.95
N LYS A 25 -3.14 -6.78 16.33
CA LYS A 25 -3.69 -7.19 15.04
C LYS A 25 -2.62 -6.93 13.99
N ALA A 26 -2.32 -7.93 13.16
CA ALA A 26 -1.34 -7.76 12.09
C ALA A 26 -1.78 -6.60 11.17
N GLN A 27 -0.82 -5.79 10.74
CA GLN A 27 -1.02 -4.67 9.83
C GLN A 27 -0.53 -5.01 8.43
N ASP A 28 -1.11 -4.35 7.45
CA ASP A 28 -0.60 -4.42 6.09
C ASP A 28 0.69 -3.61 5.91
N PRO A 29 1.57 -4.00 4.97
CA PRO A 29 2.80 -3.27 4.67
C PRO A 29 2.52 -1.87 4.13
N HIS A 30 3.15 -0.84 4.69
CA HIS A 30 2.92 0.55 4.29
C HIS A 30 4.13 1.19 3.62
N PHE A 31 3.91 2.16 2.75
CA PHE A 31 4.99 2.87 2.05
C PHE A 31 5.14 4.29 2.57
N SER A 32 6.38 4.71 2.87
CA SER A 32 6.68 6.11 3.23
C SER A 32 6.40 7.07 2.07
N GLN A 33 6.56 6.58 0.84
CA GLN A 33 6.18 7.29 -0.40
C GLN A 33 4.85 6.71 -0.90
N PHE A 34 3.76 6.96 -0.19
CA PHE A 34 2.45 6.37 -0.49
C PHE A 34 1.97 6.66 -1.94
N PHE A 35 2.39 7.79 -2.52
CA PHE A 35 2.08 8.18 -3.90
C PHE A 35 2.78 7.30 -4.95
N ALA A 36 3.87 6.61 -4.60
CA ALA A 36 4.62 5.74 -5.52
C ALA A 36 3.94 4.38 -5.76
N SER A 37 2.87 4.06 -5.01
CA SER A 37 2.08 2.85 -5.17
C SER A 37 0.58 3.16 -5.21
N PRO A 38 0.08 3.75 -6.30
CA PRO A 38 -1.30 4.25 -6.41
C PRO A 38 -2.34 3.14 -6.32
N LEU A 39 -2.13 1.97 -6.94
CA LEU A 39 -3.06 0.84 -6.87
C LEU A 39 -3.17 0.27 -5.45
N TYR A 40 -2.08 0.34 -4.68
CA TYR A 40 -2.06 -0.08 -3.28
C TYR A 40 -2.79 0.95 -2.39
N LEU A 41 -2.54 2.25 -2.62
CA LEU A 41 -3.13 3.37 -1.90
C LEU A 41 -4.66 3.44 -2.10
N ASN A 42 -5.12 3.35 -3.36
CA ASN A 42 -6.54 3.41 -3.69
C ASN A 42 -6.82 2.76 -5.05
N PRO A 43 -7.73 1.78 -5.13
CA PRO A 43 -8.12 1.22 -6.43
C PRO A 43 -8.74 2.24 -7.39
N ALA A 44 -9.27 3.38 -6.91
CA ALA A 44 -9.77 4.45 -7.77
C ALA A 44 -8.66 5.27 -8.45
N LEU A 45 -7.39 5.06 -8.07
CA LEU A 45 -6.21 5.64 -8.74
C LEU A 45 -5.67 4.76 -9.88
N THR A 46 -6.38 3.69 -10.24
CA THR A 46 -6.05 2.86 -11.40
C THR A 46 -6.30 3.63 -12.70
N GLY A 47 -5.31 3.65 -13.60
CA GLY A 47 -5.36 4.37 -14.88
C GLY A 47 -5.41 5.88 -14.72
N THR A 48 -4.62 6.42 -13.79
CA THR A 48 -4.47 7.87 -13.60
C THR A 48 -3.50 8.50 -14.59
N CYS A 49 -2.51 7.75 -15.09
CA CYS A 49 -1.65 8.24 -16.18
C CYS A 49 -2.34 7.99 -17.52
N ASP A 50 -2.01 8.78 -18.55
CA ASP A 50 -2.68 8.72 -19.86
C ASP A 50 -2.42 7.44 -20.65
N ASP A 51 -1.26 6.83 -20.40
CA ASP A 51 -0.80 5.60 -21.01
C ASP A 51 -0.67 4.50 -19.96
N GLY A 52 -0.43 3.27 -20.41
CA GLY A 52 -0.11 2.15 -19.53
C GLY A 52 1.08 2.47 -18.63
N ARG A 53 0.91 2.27 -17.32
CA ARG A 53 1.92 2.52 -16.29
C ARG A 53 2.37 1.21 -15.66
N PHE A 54 3.68 0.99 -15.63
CA PHE A 54 4.32 -0.08 -14.88
C PHE A 54 5.09 0.52 -13.70
N LEU A 55 4.96 -0.08 -12.52
CA LEU A 55 5.66 0.35 -11.30
C LEU A 55 6.29 -0.85 -10.60
N PHE A 56 7.50 -0.65 -10.12
CA PHE A 56 8.23 -1.57 -9.26
C PHE A 56 8.63 -0.83 -7.99
N ASN A 57 8.21 -1.36 -6.85
CA ASN A 57 8.50 -0.80 -5.54
C ASN A 57 9.20 -1.86 -4.69
N TYR A 58 10.35 -1.50 -4.10
CA TYR A 58 11.07 -2.32 -3.14
C TYR A 58 11.23 -1.54 -1.85
N ARG A 59 10.81 -2.14 -0.74
CA ARG A 59 10.92 -1.57 0.59
C ARG A 59 11.61 -2.56 1.51
N THR A 60 12.60 -2.06 2.23
CA THR A 60 13.23 -2.75 3.36
C THR A 60 13.01 -1.94 4.62
N GLN A 61 12.69 -2.61 5.73
CA GLN A 61 12.72 -2.02 7.07
C GLN A 61 13.62 -2.85 7.98
N TRP A 62 14.40 -2.12 8.79
CA TRP A 62 15.31 -2.69 9.78
C TRP A 62 16.38 -3.59 9.17
N ALA A 63 16.90 -3.22 7.99
CA ALA A 63 17.87 -3.98 7.20
C ALA A 63 19.12 -4.48 7.97
N ASN A 64 19.51 -3.79 9.04
CA ASN A 64 20.69 -4.13 9.84
C ASN A 64 20.37 -4.96 11.10
N LEU A 65 19.11 -5.35 11.30
CA LEU A 65 18.69 -6.19 12.42
C LEU A 65 18.33 -7.60 11.93
N PRO A 66 18.65 -8.65 12.70
CA PRO A 66 18.13 -10.00 12.42
C PRO A 66 16.60 -9.97 12.37
N GLY A 67 16.03 -10.32 11.21
CA GLY A 67 14.60 -10.22 10.96
C GLY A 67 14.17 -8.93 10.24
N GLU A 68 14.84 -8.64 9.13
CA GLU A 68 14.43 -7.60 8.18
C GLU A 68 13.00 -7.84 7.66
N PHE A 69 12.28 -6.74 7.42
CA PHE A 69 11.00 -6.75 6.72
C PHE A 69 11.20 -6.31 5.29
N VAL A 70 10.90 -7.18 4.34
CA VAL A 70 11.08 -6.91 2.91
C VAL A 70 9.73 -6.98 2.21
N THR A 71 9.33 -5.87 1.59
CA THR A 71 8.12 -5.78 0.78
C THR A 71 8.50 -5.44 -0.66
N THR A 72 8.17 -6.31 -1.61
CA THR A 72 8.30 -6.05 -3.04
C THR A 72 6.92 -5.95 -3.66
N THR A 73 6.66 -4.91 -4.45
CA THR A 73 5.40 -4.73 -5.17
C THR A 73 5.66 -4.45 -6.64
N VAL A 74 4.93 -5.13 -7.51
CA VAL A 74 4.88 -4.87 -8.94
C VAL A 74 3.44 -4.55 -9.30
N SER A 75 3.23 -3.48 -10.05
CA SER A 75 1.90 -3.12 -10.51
C SER A 75 1.91 -2.62 -11.94
N TYR A 76 0.82 -2.90 -12.65
CA TYR A 76 0.55 -2.38 -13.97
C TYR A 76 -0.88 -1.88 -14.03
N ASP A 77 -1.11 -0.70 -14.61
CA ASP A 77 -2.44 -0.18 -14.89
C ASP A 77 -2.51 0.45 -16.28
N HIS A 78 -3.66 0.33 -16.92
CA HIS A 78 -3.90 0.84 -18.26
C HIS A 78 -5.25 1.58 -18.31
N PRO A 79 -5.27 2.85 -18.73
CA PRO A 79 -6.51 3.59 -18.90
C PRO A 79 -7.22 3.23 -20.21
N PHE A 80 -8.55 3.22 -20.21
CA PHE A 80 -9.36 3.16 -21.43
C PHE A 80 -10.25 4.41 -21.53
N PRO A 81 -9.69 5.57 -21.96
CA PRO A 81 -10.38 6.85 -21.93
C PRO A 81 -11.72 6.85 -22.66
N LYS A 82 -11.80 6.14 -23.82
CA LYS A 82 -13.03 6.01 -24.62
C LYS A 82 -14.21 5.39 -23.86
N LYS A 83 -13.93 4.58 -22.83
CA LYS A 83 -14.93 3.89 -22.01
C LYS A 83 -15.00 4.47 -20.59
N GLN A 84 -14.24 5.54 -20.31
CA GLN A 84 -14.08 6.10 -18.97
C GLN A 84 -13.73 5.03 -17.92
N SER A 85 -13.05 3.96 -18.34
CA SER A 85 -12.84 2.76 -17.56
C SER A 85 -11.36 2.44 -17.55
N ASN A 86 -10.84 1.95 -16.45
CA ASN A 86 -9.42 1.69 -16.25
C ASN A 86 -9.25 0.31 -15.61
N LEU A 87 -8.22 -0.43 -16.01
CA LEU A 87 -7.91 -1.74 -15.44
C LEU A 87 -6.48 -1.75 -14.94
N GLY A 88 -6.23 -2.49 -13.87
CA GLY A 88 -4.89 -2.69 -13.36
C GLY A 88 -4.76 -3.96 -12.56
N ALA A 89 -3.52 -4.39 -12.37
CA ALA A 89 -3.18 -5.52 -11.55
C ALA A 89 -1.94 -5.20 -10.72
N MET A 90 -1.84 -5.80 -9.54
CA MET A 90 -0.65 -5.72 -8.71
C MET A 90 -0.37 -7.06 -8.04
N ALA A 91 0.91 -7.33 -7.85
CA ALA A 91 1.41 -8.42 -7.04
C ALA A 91 2.30 -7.85 -5.94
N MET A 92 2.13 -8.34 -4.72
CA MET A 92 2.92 -7.94 -3.56
C MET A 92 3.46 -9.19 -2.88
N LEU A 93 4.76 -9.19 -2.63
CA LEU A 93 5.45 -10.19 -1.83
C LEU A 93 5.98 -9.49 -0.59
N ASP A 94 5.53 -9.96 0.57
CA ASP A 94 5.97 -9.45 1.87
C ASP A 94 6.61 -10.57 2.67
N ARG A 95 7.79 -10.31 3.22
CA ARG A 95 8.48 -11.18 4.16
C ARG A 95 8.61 -10.42 5.48
N ALA A 96 7.96 -10.94 6.51
CA ALA A 96 7.90 -10.32 7.82
C ALA A 96 8.87 -11.00 8.80
N GLY A 97 10.02 -10.38 9.02
CA GLY A 97 10.94 -10.70 10.10
C GLY A 97 11.65 -12.06 10.00
N SER A 98 12.27 -12.46 11.11
CA SER A 98 12.97 -13.75 11.29
C SER A 98 12.00 -14.93 11.48
N ALA A 99 10.73 -14.64 11.77
CA ALA A 99 9.66 -15.61 12.00
C ALA A 99 9.19 -16.37 10.74
N GLY A 100 9.79 -16.09 9.58
CA GLY A 100 9.54 -16.85 8.34
C GLY A 100 8.14 -16.67 7.76
N VAL A 101 7.37 -15.68 8.22
CA VAL A 101 6.04 -15.38 7.66
C VAL A 101 6.23 -14.72 6.30
N GLN A 102 5.66 -15.33 5.27
CA GLN A 102 5.67 -14.82 3.91
C GLN A 102 4.23 -14.63 3.44
N SER A 103 3.95 -13.49 2.83
CA SER A 103 2.64 -13.16 2.28
C SER A 103 2.79 -12.84 0.81
N ALA A 104 2.10 -13.59 -0.05
CA ALA A 104 1.98 -13.33 -1.46
C ALA A 104 0.55 -12.88 -1.76
N SER A 105 0.41 -11.69 -2.32
CA SER A 105 -0.87 -11.05 -2.62
C SER A 105 -0.94 -10.74 -4.09
N PHE A 106 -2.03 -11.09 -4.74
CA PHE A 106 -2.34 -10.72 -6.12
C PHE A 106 -3.66 -9.97 -6.12
N ALA A 107 -3.74 -8.82 -6.76
CA ALA A 107 -4.97 -8.05 -6.83
C ALA A 107 -5.21 -7.52 -8.24
N ALA A 108 -6.47 -7.60 -8.68
CA ALA A 108 -6.97 -6.90 -9.83
C ALA A 108 -7.76 -5.67 -9.36
N THR A 109 -7.64 -4.58 -10.11
CA THR A 109 -8.32 -3.32 -9.83
C THR A 109 -9.05 -2.85 -11.08
N TYR A 110 -10.20 -2.25 -10.87
CA TYR A 110 -10.98 -1.60 -11.91
C TYR A 110 -11.40 -0.23 -11.41
N ALA A 111 -11.25 0.80 -12.24
CA ALA A 111 -11.73 2.13 -11.90
C ALA A 111 -12.61 2.71 -13.02
N TYR A 112 -13.65 3.44 -12.62
CA TYR A 112 -14.55 4.17 -13.50
C TYR A 112 -14.48 5.67 -13.22
N ASN A 113 -14.39 6.47 -14.28
CA ASN A 113 -14.18 7.91 -14.23
C ASN A 113 -15.47 8.65 -14.60
N LEU A 114 -16.16 9.20 -13.60
CA LEU A 114 -17.33 10.05 -13.80
C LEU A 114 -16.90 11.51 -13.92
N ILE A 115 -17.04 12.10 -15.10
CA ILE A 115 -16.76 13.52 -15.33
C ILE A 115 -17.97 14.33 -14.84
N LEU A 116 -17.78 15.16 -13.82
CA LEU A 116 -18.82 16.01 -13.25
C LEU A 116 -18.83 17.40 -13.89
N ALA A 117 -17.64 17.94 -14.20
CA ALA A 117 -17.44 19.21 -14.88
C ALA A 117 -16.09 19.18 -15.63
N ASP A 118 -15.79 20.21 -16.42
CA ASP A 118 -14.58 20.30 -17.23
C ASP A 118 -13.27 20.15 -16.42
N ASN A 119 -13.30 20.54 -15.15
CA ASN A 119 -12.16 20.48 -14.23
C ASN A 119 -12.43 19.64 -12.97
N LEU A 120 -13.46 18.79 -12.99
CA LEU A 120 -13.85 17.99 -11.84
C LEU A 120 -14.32 16.60 -12.26
N ALA A 121 -13.62 15.58 -11.79
CA ALA A 121 -13.96 14.18 -12.03
C ALA A 121 -14.02 13.40 -10.70
N LEU A 122 -15.03 12.55 -10.57
CA LEU A 122 -15.16 11.60 -9.48
C LEU A 122 -14.83 10.20 -10.00
N ARG A 123 -13.86 9.55 -9.37
CA ARG A 123 -13.41 8.21 -9.74
C ARG A 123 -13.90 7.22 -8.69
N PHE A 124 -14.37 6.06 -9.15
CA PHE A 124 -14.73 4.93 -8.30
C PHE A 124 -13.84 3.76 -8.66
N GLY A 125 -13.38 3.02 -7.66
CA GLY A 125 -12.47 1.91 -7.85
C GLY A 125 -12.86 0.70 -7.04
N GLY A 126 -12.82 -0.47 -7.65
CA GLY A 126 -12.95 -1.76 -6.99
C GLY A 126 -11.63 -2.50 -7.00
N LEU A 127 -11.39 -3.28 -5.95
CA LEU A 127 -10.26 -4.18 -5.82
C LEU A 127 -10.78 -5.58 -5.49
N VAL A 128 -10.27 -6.59 -6.19
CA VAL A 128 -10.42 -8.00 -5.82
C VAL A 128 -9.03 -8.61 -5.76
N GLY A 129 -8.71 -9.22 -4.62
CA GLY A 129 -7.42 -9.82 -4.36
C GLY A 129 -7.51 -11.25 -3.88
N TYR A 130 -6.42 -11.99 -4.11
CA TYR A 130 -6.15 -13.29 -3.55
C TYR A 130 -4.85 -13.20 -2.76
N ASN A 131 -4.89 -13.61 -1.51
CA ASN A 131 -3.76 -13.56 -0.60
C ASN A 131 -3.43 -14.98 -0.14
N ASN A 132 -2.15 -15.27 -0.09
CA ASN A 132 -1.58 -16.49 0.43
C ASN A 132 -0.58 -16.08 1.51
N ARG A 133 -0.78 -16.59 2.72
CA ARG A 133 0.11 -16.37 3.84
C ARG A 133 0.68 -17.71 4.26
N SER A 134 1.99 -17.84 4.29
CA SER A 134 2.70 -19.02 4.76
C SER A 134 3.52 -18.70 6.00
N LEU A 135 3.66 -19.69 6.87
CA LEU A 135 4.45 -19.61 8.08
C LEU A 135 5.41 -20.80 8.13
N ASN A 136 6.70 -20.51 8.23
CA ASN A 136 7.72 -21.55 8.38
C ASN A 136 7.98 -21.85 9.85
N TYR A 137 7.26 -22.84 10.39
CA TYR A 137 7.32 -23.21 11.81
C TYR A 137 8.73 -23.63 12.26
N LEU A 138 9.53 -24.21 11.36
CA LEU A 138 10.87 -24.71 11.67
C LEU A 138 11.91 -23.60 11.86
N GLN A 139 11.59 -22.35 11.52
CA GLN A 139 12.46 -21.19 11.73
C GLN A 139 12.06 -20.37 12.96
N LEU A 140 10.98 -20.74 13.65
CA LEU A 140 10.55 -20.10 14.88
C LEU A 140 11.39 -20.62 16.05
N VAL A 141 11.91 -19.69 16.86
CA VAL A 141 12.47 -19.99 18.18
C VAL A 141 11.41 -19.61 19.19
N PHE A 142 10.90 -20.60 19.92
CA PHE A 142 9.87 -20.39 20.93
C PHE A 142 10.48 -20.03 22.28
N GLY A 143 9.70 -19.35 23.13
CA GLY A 143 10.19 -18.82 24.41
C GLY A 143 10.66 -19.91 25.37
N ASP A 144 10.10 -21.11 25.29
CA ASP A 144 10.49 -22.31 26.04
C ASP A 144 11.80 -22.94 25.56
N GLN A 145 12.28 -22.53 24.38
CA GLN A 145 13.58 -22.89 23.83
C GLN A 145 14.66 -21.87 24.17
N LEU A 146 14.32 -20.72 24.79
CA LEU A 146 15.31 -19.73 25.24
C LEU A 146 15.81 -20.06 26.64
N THR A 147 17.12 -20.23 26.78
CA THR A 147 17.80 -20.43 28.07
C THR A 147 18.79 -19.28 28.33
N PRO A 148 19.24 -19.06 29.58
CA PRO A 148 20.26 -18.06 29.89
C PRO A 148 21.59 -18.25 29.13
N PHE A 149 21.82 -19.42 28.53
CA PHE A 149 23.01 -19.77 27.75
C PHE A 149 22.77 -19.83 26.23
N GLY A 150 21.59 -19.45 25.75
CA GLY A 150 21.22 -19.48 24.32
C GLY A 150 20.01 -20.36 24.01
N VAL A 151 19.88 -20.76 22.75
CA VAL A 151 18.75 -21.59 22.29
C VAL A 151 18.99 -23.06 22.66
N SER A 152 18.07 -23.62 23.44
CA SER A 152 17.99 -25.03 23.80
C SER A 152 17.55 -25.88 22.59
N ASN A 153 18.17 -27.05 22.42
CA ASN A 153 17.79 -28.04 21.39
C ASN A 153 16.54 -28.86 21.77
N ASN A 154 15.87 -28.54 22.88
CA ASN A 154 14.64 -29.23 23.25
C ASN A 154 13.51 -28.86 22.26
N PRO A 155 12.69 -29.83 21.84
CA PRO A 155 11.50 -29.52 21.05
C PRO A 155 10.56 -28.62 21.87
N THR A 156 9.97 -27.63 21.22
CA THR A 156 8.99 -26.75 21.86
C THR A 156 7.77 -27.55 22.32
N GLN A 157 7.21 -27.17 23.47
CA GLN A 157 5.94 -27.68 23.99
C GLN A 157 4.73 -26.85 23.55
N GLU A 158 4.93 -25.83 22.70
CA GLU A 158 3.83 -25.08 22.09
C GLU A 158 2.96 -25.99 21.21
N ILE A 159 1.63 -25.78 21.27
CA ILE A 159 0.67 -26.51 20.44
C ILE A 159 0.97 -26.17 18.98
N GLY A 160 1.27 -27.20 18.18
CA GLY A 160 1.62 -27.04 16.77
C GLY A 160 0.57 -26.25 15.99
N ILE A 161 1.04 -25.37 15.11
CA ILE A 161 0.18 -24.60 14.21
C ILE A 161 -0.46 -25.56 13.20
N GLU A 162 -1.79 -25.67 13.21
CA GLU A 162 -2.54 -26.60 12.36
C GLU A 162 -2.44 -26.27 10.87
N ASN A 163 -2.41 -24.98 10.51
CA ASN A 163 -2.34 -24.52 9.12
C ASN A 163 -1.12 -23.64 8.91
N LEU A 164 -0.11 -24.17 8.22
CA LEU A 164 1.09 -23.42 7.83
C LEU A 164 0.87 -22.53 6.60
N ASN A 165 -0.26 -22.69 5.90
CA ASN A 165 -0.65 -21.91 4.73
C ASN A 165 -2.13 -21.50 4.85
N VAL A 166 -2.41 -20.21 4.73
CA VAL A 166 -3.75 -19.63 4.80
C VAL A 166 -4.00 -18.86 3.51
N HIS A 167 -5.12 -19.16 2.85
CA HIS A 167 -5.53 -18.49 1.63
C HIS A 167 -6.84 -17.76 1.85
N PHE A 168 -6.93 -16.52 1.37
CA PHE A 168 -8.17 -15.76 1.47
C PHE A 168 -8.33 -14.79 0.32
N LEU A 169 -9.58 -14.55 -0.04
CA LEU A 169 -9.95 -13.49 -0.96
C LEU A 169 -10.08 -12.17 -0.21
N ASP A 170 -9.72 -11.08 -0.87
CA ASP A 170 -9.82 -9.72 -0.36
C ASP A 170 -10.66 -8.89 -1.33
N ILE A 171 -11.54 -8.05 -0.78
CA ILE A 171 -12.34 -7.11 -1.56
C ILE A 171 -12.12 -5.72 -0.99
N GLY A 172 -11.86 -4.77 -1.89
CA GLY A 172 -11.68 -3.36 -1.56
C GLY A 172 -12.48 -2.45 -2.48
N PHE A 173 -12.69 -1.24 -1.99
CA PHE A 173 -13.35 -0.17 -2.71
C PHE A 173 -12.62 1.14 -2.44
N GLY A 174 -12.69 2.08 -3.37
CA GLY A 174 -12.24 3.42 -3.11
C GLY A 174 -12.86 4.43 -4.06
N THR A 175 -12.74 5.68 -3.67
CA THR A 175 -13.18 6.81 -4.49
C THR A 175 -12.16 7.93 -4.39
N VAL A 176 -11.99 8.66 -5.49
CA VAL A 176 -11.14 9.85 -5.55
C VAL A 176 -11.87 10.94 -6.32
N LEU A 177 -12.04 12.09 -5.68
CA LEU A 177 -12.40 13.33 -6.34
C LEU A 177 -11.12 13.99 -6.84
N HIS A 178 -11.09 14.33 -8.12
CA HIS A 178 -9.93 14.90 -8.79
C HIS A 178 -10.30 16.18 -9.52
N SER A 179 -9.47 17.20 -9.35
CA SER A 179 -9.54 18.49 -10.03
C SER A 179 -8.14 18.95 -10.42
N ASP A 180 -8.04 20.00 -11.24
CA ASP A 180 -6.75 20.56 -11.71
C ASP A 180 -5.85 21.05 -10.57
N LYS A 181 -6.45 21.44 -9.44
CA LYS A 181 -5.75 22.01 -8.29
C LYS A 181 -5.68 21.10 -7.08
N PHE A 182 -6.57 20.13 -6.95
CA PHE A 182 -6.62 19.30 -5.75
C PHE A 182 -7.15 17.91 -6.07
N TRP A 183 -6.82 16.99 -5.18
CA TRP A 183 -7.39 15.66 -5.19
C TRP A 183 -7.62 15.21 -3.76
N ALA A 184 -8.70 14.47 -3.54
CA ALA A 184 -9.04 13.91 -2.25
C ALA A 184 -9.74 12.57 -2.46
N GLY A 185 -9.45 11.59 -1.62
CA GLY A 185 -9.95 10.24 -1.79
C GLY A 185 -10.04 9.48 -0.49
N VAL A 186 -10.87 8.45 -0.54
CA VAL A 186 -11.06 7.49 0.53
C VAL A 186 -10.95 6.10 -0.06
N SER A 187 -10.28 5.19 0.64
CA SER A 187 -10.20 3.78 0.28
C SER A 187 -10.54 2.91 1.48
N VAL A 188 -11.12 1.74 1.21
CA VAL A 188 -11.40 0.70 2.19
C VAL A 188 -10.94 -0.63 1.60
N ARG A 189 -10.11 -1.37 2.32
CA ARG A 189 -9.67 -2.73 1.99
C ARG A 189 -10.17 -3.71 3.04
N HIS A 190 -10.15 -5.01 2.72
CA HIS A 190 -10.63 -6.07 3.61
C HIS A 190 -12.09 -5.89 4.01
N LEU A 191 -12.93 -5.42 3.07
CA LEU A 191 -14.38 -5.25 3.27
C LEU A 191 -15.05 -6.54 3.71
N ASN A 192 -14.57 -7.67 3.20
CA ASN A 192 -15.06 -9.00 3.52
C ASN A 192 -14.45 -9.60 4.80
N GLN A 193 -13.58 -8.86 5.50
CA GLN A 193 -12.93 -9.24 6.77
C GLN A 193 -12.52 -10.73 6.84
N PRO A 194 -11.67 -11.19 5.92
CA PRO A 194 -11.33 -12.60 5.82
C PRO A 194 -10.67 -13.12 7.10
N THR A 195 -10.89 -14.40 7.41
CA THR A 195 -10.14 -15.07 8.47
C THR A 195 -8.71 -15.30 8.01
N TYR A 196 -7.73 -14.88 8.81
CA TYR A 196 -6.30 -14.86 8.45
C TYR A 196 -5.40 -15.56 9.48
N SER A 197 -6.01 -16.29 10.43
CA SER A 197 -5.35 -17.02 11.50
C SER A 197 -4.72 -18.33 11.01
N PHE A 198 -3.53 -18.65 11.54
CA PHE A 198 -2.86 -19.92 11.33
C PHE A 198 -3.31 -21.02 12.32
N GLY A 199 -4.00 -20.66 13.41
CA GLY A 199 -4.45 -21.58 14.45
C GLY A 199 -5.97 -21.60 14.63
N ALA A 200 -6.45 -22.35 15.64
CA ALA A 200 -7.87 -22.56 15.90
C ALA A 200 -8.67 -21.28 16.29
N ALA A 201 -7.99 -20.17 16.55
CA ALA A 201 -8.63 -18.88 16.80
C ALA A 201 -9.21 -18.29 15.50
N ASN A 202 -10.48 -17.91 15.50
CA ASN A 202 -11.15 -17.28 14.36
C ASN A 202 -10.85 -15.77 14.31
N GLU A 203 -9.60 -15.40 14.05
CA GLU A 203 -9.21 -14.00 13.89
C GLU A 203 -9.58 -13.48 12.50
N ARG A 204 -10.35 -12.40 12.47
CA ARG A 204 -10.72 -11.69 11.25
C ARG A 204 -9.80 -10.51 11.00
N LEU A 205 -9.38 -10.36 9.74
CA LEU A 205 -8.58 -9.24 9.29
C LEU A 205 -9.44 -7.96 9.39
N PRO A 206 -9.07 -6.98 10.22
CA PRO A 206 -9.83 -5.74 10.31
C PRO A 206 -9.77 -4.96 8.98
N MET A 207 -10.85 -4.25 8.68
CA MET A 207 -10.89 -3.33 7.54
C MET A 207 -9.77 -2.28 7.66
N HIS A 208 -9.13 -2.00 6.54
CA HIS A 208 -8.16 -0.92 6.41
C HIS A 208 -8.82 0.25 5.70
N ILE A 209 -8.93 1.40 6.37
CA ILE A 209 -9.53 2.62 5.85
C ILE A 209 -8.42 3.65 5.62
N GLY A 210 -8.32 4.16 4.39
CA GLY A 210 -7.41 5.23 4.00
C GLY A 210 -8.18 6.50 3.64
N ILE A 211 -7.66 7.65 4.06
CA ILE A 211 -8.09 8.98 3.61
C ILE A 211 -6.84 9.69 3.12
N GLN A 212 -6.85 10.14 1.89
CA GLN A 212 -5.70 10.79 1.28
C GLN A 212 -6.12 12.00 0.48
N GLY A 213 -5.20 12.94 0.31
CA GLY A 213 -5.44 14.09 -0.54
C GLY A 213 -4.19 14.92 -0.73
N GLY A 214 -4.29 15.89 -1.62
CA GLY A 214 -3.22 16.83 -1.90
C GLY A 214 -3.69 18.02 -2.72
N TYR A 215 -2.87 19.06 -2.73
CA TYR A 215 -3.15 20.31 -3.43
C TYR A 215 -1.95 20.70 -4.28
N LYS A 216 -2.20 21.18 -5.50
CA LYS A 216 -1.19 21.65 -6.45
C LYS A 216 -1.06 23.17 -6.35
N PHE A 217 0.09 23.62 -5.85
CA PHE A 217 0.50 25.02 -5.90
C PHE A 217 1.36 25.24 -7.14
N THR A 218 0.84 25.97 -8.12
CA THR A 218 1.63 26.42 -9.27
C THR A 218 2.45 27.64 -8.85
N LEU A 219 3.77 27.53 -8.91
CA LEU A 219 4.68 28.64 -8.72
C LEU A 219 4.77 29.41 -10.05
N ASN A 220 4.65 30.73 -9.98
CA ASN A 220 4.94 31.56 -11.14
C ASN A 220 6.38 31.30 -11.58
N SER A 221 6.60 31.13 -12.89
CA SER A 221 7.88 30.77 -13.49
C SER A 221 9.01 31.64 -12.94
N ILE A 222 9.82 31.06 -12.07
CA ILE A 222 11.14 31.63 -11.79
C ILE A 222 11.97 31.23 -13.01
N ASN A 223 12.33 32.20 -13.84
CA ASN A 223 13.26 32.02 -14.95
C ASN A 223 14.66 31.69 -14.39
N LEU A 224 14.84 30.45 -13.93
CA LEU A 224 16.08 29.98 -13.30
C LEU A 224 17.10 29.48 -14.34
N LEU A 225 16.67 29.27 -15.58
CA LEU A 225 17.54 28.85 -16.68
C LEU A 225 17.33 29.84 -17.83
N GLY A 226 18.33 30.68 -18.05
CA GLY A 226 18.28 31.75 -19.04
C GLY A 226 17.92 31.25 -20.44
N ASN A 227 17.09 32.05 -21.11
CA ASN A 227 16.93 32.19 -22.56
C ASN A 227 17.32 30.95 -23.41
N GLY A 228 16.63 29.84 -23.19
CA GLY A 228 16.74 28.63 -23.99
C GLY A 228 15.37 27.98 -24.05
N ASN A 229 15.08 27.26 -25.14
CA ASN A 229 13.79 26.64 -25.47
C ASN A 229 13.40 25.50 -24.50
N GLY A 230 13.37 25.78 -23.20
CA GLY A 230 13.04 24.86 -22.11
C GLY A 230 11.54 24.82 -21.87
N PHE A 231 11.05 23.63 -21.51
CA PHE A 231 9.64 23.30 -21.31
C PHE A 231 8.86 24.40 -20.56
N PRO A 232 7.71 24.87 -21.08
CA PRO A 232 6.95 25.98 -20.51
C PRO A 232 6.15 25.61 -19.26
N GLU A 233 6.39 24.45 -18.63
CA GLU A 233 5.61 24.08 -17.46
C GLU A 233 6.06 24.88 -16.22
N PRO A 234 5.16 25.64 -15.59
CA PRO A 234 5.47 26.34 -14.36
C PRO A 234 5.81 25.32 -13.27
N ALA A 235 6.86 25.61 -12.50
CA ALA A 235 7.23 24.80 -11.33
C ALA A 235 6.01 24.66 -10.40
N SER A 236 5.79 23.48 -9.81
CA SER A 236 4.66 23.27 -8.91
C SER A 236 5.04 22.45 -7.67
N ILE A 237 4.40 22.74 -6.55
CA ILE A 237 4.57 22.05 -5.27
C ILE A 237 3.26 21.33 -4.93
N HIS A 238 3.35 20.07 -4.52
CA HIS A 238 2.21 19.18 -4.32
C HIS A 238 2.22 18.61 -2.89
N PRO A 239 1.92 19.41 -1.85
CA PRO A 239 1.71 18.86 -0.52
C PRO A 239 0.56 17.84 -0.57
N ALA A 240 0.82 16.68 0.04
CA ALA A 240 -0.13 15.59 0.14
C ALA A 240 -0.09 15.02 1.56
N PHE A 241 -1.19 14.41 1.97
CA PHE A 241 -1.33 13.71 3.24
C PHE A 241 -1.97 12.34 3.01
N ASN A 242 -1.67 11.40 3.89
CA ASN A 242 -2.29 10.08 3.92
C ASN A 242 -2.58 9.66 5.36
N PHE A 243 -3.85 9.53 5.69
CA PHE A 243 -4.32 8.99 6.97
C PHE A 243 -4.80 7.56 6.77
N ALA A 244 -4.30 6.62 7.55
CA ALA A 244 -4.68 5.22 7.49
C ALA A 244 -5.11 4.69 8.87
N MET A 245 -6.14 3.86 8.89
CA MET A 245 -6.64 3.19 10.09
C MET A 245 -6.93 1.72 9.82
N GLN A 246 -6.43 0.84 10.67
CA GLN A 246 -6.69 -0.60 10.59
C GLN A 246 -6.77 -1.19 12.01
N GLY A 247 -7.96 -1.66 12.40
CA GLY A 247 -8.21 -2.09 13.78
C GLY A 247 -7.96 -0.95 14.77
N ASN A 248 -7.08 -1.18 15.74
CA ASN A 248 -6.72 -0.17 16.76
C ASN A 248 -5.64 0.81 16.29
N PHE A 249 -5.02 0.57 15.14
CA PHE A 249 -3.91 1.35 14.65
C PHE A 249 -4.37 2.51 13.77
N LYS A 250 -3.78 3.68 14.00
CA LYS A 250 -4.03 4.92 13.25
C LYS A 250 -2.70 5.56 12.91
N ARG A 251 -2.53 6.03 11.69
CA ARG A 251 -1.32 6.71 11.22
C ARG A 251 -1.67 7.89 10.32
N LEU A 252 -0.85 8.94 10.39
CA LEU A 252 -0.88 10.08 9.50
C LEU A 252 0.53 10.29 8.92
N ASP A 253 0.62 10.26 7.60
CA ASP A 253 1.81 10.54 6.80
C ASP A 253 1.65 11.88 6.05
#